data_AF-A0A2E1LVJ2-F1
#
_entry.id   AF-A0A2E1LVJ2-F1
#
_cell.length_a   1.000
_cell.length_b   1.000
_cell.length_c   1.000
_cell.angle_alpha   90.00
_cell.angle_beta   90.00
_cell.angle_gamma   90.00
#
_symmetry.space_group_name_H-M   'P 1'
#
loop_
_entity.id
_entity.type
_entity.pdbx_description
1 polymer ?
#
loop_
_entity_poly.entity_id
_entity_poly.type
_entity_poly.pdbx_seq_one_letter_code
_entity_poly.pdbx_strand_id
1 'polypeptide(L)'
;IIGQGCAPITDGVNYANRQWNVGDANPSDIYNYCDGCPSVLEGCTDASANNYNADAEVDNGGCSYDVTLSVEVCEAGATEVRMTGPWWGWDPLGGPIATANGDGTYSVLLPGVSSSFEYLWVVDGVQENIIGLGCAQVTDDATYGNRQWNQGDGNLSDVYNSCSPCGDGGGDETGCTDASACNYDAGATVDDGSCLQLDACGVCGGDGSSCTEPGTTFNVDVSCIPDDFENLFVTGPWCGWCANDVYNTLTDLDGDGIYSVTVAELTGTVEYKYAINGFADQENLVNDMVDGASCAPITDFSGYANRTTEAGSTTNDYYGTCDGTCNDVPPTNVTFQVDMAGYDGPFSSVTLNGEFNGWCGNCAPMSDEDGDGVYELTLPLTGDTLEYKFAIGAWEDQEDLEPEGSCVLTTYDEGAPNGCCFVNRFVVLEGETMIQDVVCWNECNACGAVVEVPGCTDPFFLEFDPYATEDDGSCSNLIVMGCTYADASNYNQVANVDDGSCDFDGTGTNDCPADLDGDGSITTTDLLSFLASFGANCL
;
A
#
# COMPACT_ATOMS: atom_id res chain seq x y z
N ILE A 1 52.79 2.37 -87.03
CA ILE A 1 52.03 1.82 -88.18
C ILE A 1 52.40 2.46 -89.53
N ILE A 2 52.58 3.80 -89.65
CA ILE A 2 52.98 4.44 -90.93
C ILE A 2 54.24 3.76 -91.49
N GLY A 3 54.15 3.22 -92.71
CA GLY A 3 55.23 2.48 -93.37
C GLY A 3 55.24 0.95 -93.17
N GLN A 4 54.31 0.38 -92.39
CA GLN A 4 54.15 -1.08 -92.29
C GLN A 4 53.00 -1.60 -93.18
N GLY A 5 53.17 -2.79 -93.76
CA GLY A 5 52.28 -3.36 -94.78
C GLY A 5 50.82 -3.61 -94.35
N CYS A 6 50.50 -3.51 -93.06
CA CYS A 6 49.14 -3.70 -92.53
C CYS A 6 48.26 -2.42 -92.58
N ALA A 7 48.79 -1.27 -92.99
CA ALA A 7 48.03 -0.04 -93.19
C ALA A 7 48.19 0.51 -94.63
N PRO A 8 47.45 -0.04 -95.59
CA PRO A 8 47.63 0.27 -97.01
C PRO A 8 47.17 1.68 -97.40
N ILE A 9 46.37 2.37 -96.58
CA ILE A 9 45.87 3.71 -96.87
C ILE A 9 46.62 4.73 -95.99
N THR A 10 47.67 5.34 -96.52
CA THR A 10 48.50 6.31 -95.78
C THR A 10 48.96 7.46 -96.66
N ASP A 11 49.10 8.66 -96.09
CA ASP A 11 49.80 9.80 -96.73
C ASP A 11 51.33 9.76 -96.50
N GLY A 12 51.82 8.73 -95.82
CA GLY A 12 53.22 8.54 -95.48
C GLY A 12 53.75 9.45 -94.37
N VAL A 13 52.94 10.36 -93.80
CA VAL A 13 53.42 11.36 -92.85
C VAL A 13 52.48 11.58 -91.66
N ASN A 14 51.18 11.75 -91.88
CA ASN A 14 50.23 12.18 -90.84
C ASN A 14 49.11 11.19 -90.56
N TYR A 15 48.77 10.28 -91.49
CA TYR A 15 47.78 9.24 -91.23
C TYR A 15 48.11 7.93 -91.94
N ALA A 16 47.77 6.82 -91.28
CA ALA A 16 47.78 5.48 -91.85
C ALA A 16 46.57 4.71 -91.31
N ASN A 17 45.68 4.33 -92.22
CA ASN A 17 44.46 3.59 -91.92
C ASN A 17 44.65 2.14 -92.32
N ARG A 18 44.22 1.23 -91.45
CA ARG A 18 44.05 -0.18 -91.78
C ARG A 18 42.84 -0.35 -92.68
N GLN A 19 42.88 -1.34 -93.55
CA GLN A 19 41.76 -1.72 -94.40
C GLN A 19 41.36 -3.15 -94.03
N TRP A 20 40.10 -3.33 -93.66
CA TRP A 20 39.45 -4.64 -93.53
C TRP A 20 38.41 -4.74 -94.63
N ASN A 21 38.43 -5.81 -95.43
CA ASN A 21 37.46 -5.98 -96.51
C ASN A 21 36.26 -6.79 -96.02
N VAL A 22 35.08 -6.45 -96.53
CA VAL A 22 33.85 -7.15 -96.19
C VAL A 22 33.96 -8.61 -96.64
N GLY A 23 33.92 -9.54 -95.67
CA GLY A 23 34.05 -10.98 -95.89
C GLY A 23 35.33 -11.60 -95.31
N ASP A 24 36.31 -10.77 -94.90
CA ASP A 24 37.47 -11.25 -94.15
C ASP A 24 37.06 -11.67 -92.73
N ALA A 25 37.85 -12.53 -92.08
CA ALA A 25 37.66 -12.84 -90.66
C ALA A 25 37.76 -11.57 -89.81
N ASN A 26 37.11 -11.56 -88.64
CA ASN A 26 37.19 -10.43 -87.72
C ASN A 26 38.66 -10.12 -87.39
N PRO A 27 39.10 -8.86 -87.51
CA PRO A 27 40.48 -8.51 -87.22
C PRO A 27 40.78 -8.69 -85.72
N SER A 28 41.87 -9.41 -85.42
CA SER A 28 42.38 -9.66 -84.06
C SER A 28 43.75 -9.00 -83.91
N ASP A 29 43.74 -7.66 -83.83
CA ASP A 29 44.93 -6.82 -83.92
C ASP A 29 45.33 -6.21 -82.57
N ILE A 30 46.63 -6.03 -82.36
CA ILE A 30 47.19 -5.27 -81.24
C ILE A 30 47.23 -3.77 -81.57
N TYR A 31 46.81 -2.91 -80.64
CA TYR A 31 46.85 -1.44 -80.79
C TYR A 31 48.28 -0.97 -81.15
N ASN A 32 48.42 -0.30 -82.30
CA ASN A 32 49.69 0.21 -82.88
C ASN A 32 50.71 -0.81 -83.46
N TYR A 33 50.41 -2.13 -83.51
CA TYR A 33 51.31 -3.17 -84.05
C TYR A 33 50.64 -4.07 -85.10
N CYS A 34 51.39 -4.57 -86.09
CA CYS A 34 50.86 -5.41 -87.18
C CYS A 34 50.77 -6.92 -86.85
N ASP A 35 50.98 -7.34 -85.60
CA ASP A 35 50.97 -8.75 -85.19
C ASP A 35 49.61 -9.18 -84.59
N GLY A 36 49.30 -10.48 -84.69
CA GLY A 36 48.10 -11.08 -84.08
C GLY A 36 48.27 -11.36 -82.59
N CYS A 37 47.17 -11.41 -81.82
CA CYS A 37 47.20 -11.76 -80.40
C CYS A 37 47.76 -13.18 -80.16
N PRO A 38 48.64 -13.40 -79.15
CA PRO A 38 49.07 -14.74 -78.77
C PRO A 38 47.88 -15.61 -78.31
N SER A 39 47.91 -16.91 -78.63
CA SER A 39 46.92 -17.89 -78.17
C SER A 39 47.10 -18.14 -76.68
N VAL A 40 46.00 -18.05 -75.92
CA VAL A 40 45.98 -18.30 -74.48
C VAL A 40 46.39 -19.75 -74.17
N LEU A 41 47.28 -19.95 -73.20
CA LEU A 41 47.68 -21.30 -72.75
C LEU A 41 46.65 -21.83 -71.75
N GLU A 42 45.98 -22.94 -72.09
CA GLU A 42 45.03 -23.60 -71.21
C GLU A 42 45.72 -24.66 -70.32
N GLY A 43 45.34 -24.73 -69.05
CA GLY A 43 45.87 -25.69 -68.07
C GLY A 43 45.37 -25.38 -66.66
N CYS A 44 45.60 -26.28 -65.69
CA CYS A 44 45.17 -26.03 -64.31
C CYS A 44 45.86 -24.77 -63.75
N THR A 45 45.07 -23.78 -63.32
CA THR A 45 45.59 -22.51 -62.79
C THR A 45 45.64 -22.48 -61.25
N ASP A 46 45.17 -23.54 -60.58
CA ASP A 46 45.22 -23.67 -59.12
C ASP A 46 46.60 -24.14 -58.65
N ALA A 47 47.32 -23.27 -57.94
CA ALA A 47 48.66 -23.53 -57.41
C ALA A 47 48.72 -24.69 -56.38
N SER A 48 47.58 -25.13 -55.85
CA SER A 48 47.48 -26.25 -54.92
C SER A 48 47.26 -27.61 -55.60
N ALA A 49 47.00 -27.63 -56.91
CA ALA A 49 46.82 -28.85 -57.67
C ALA A 49 48.15 -29.54 -58.03
N ASN A 50 48.14 -30.87 -58.08
CA ASN A 50 49.28 -31.70 -58.48
C ASN A 50 49.74 -31.42 -59.92
N ASN A 51 48.85 -30.94 -60.78
CA ASN A 51 49.11 -30.63 -62.20
C ASN A 51 48.99 -29.13 -62.51
N TYR A 52 49.22 -28.27 -61.51
CA TYR A 52 49.30 -26.82 -61.68
C TYR A 52 50.27 -26.43 -62.80
N ASN A 53 49.84 -25.53 -63.69
CA ASN A 53 50.67 -24.92 -64.71
C ASN A 53 50.72 -23.40 -64.52
N ALA A 54 51.87 -22.89 -64.04
CA ALA A 54 52.06 -21.47 -63.80
C ALA A 54 52.00 -20.59 -65.06
N ASP A 55 52.16 -21.20 -66.25
CA ASP A 55 52.09 -20.51 -67.53
C ASP A 55 50.66 -20.49 -68.11
N ALA A 56 49.71 -21.22 -67.51
CA ALA A 56 48.33 -21.26 -67.98
C ALA A 56 47.59 -19.97 -67.60
N GLU A 57 46.94 -19.32 -68.58
CA GLU A 57 46.14 -18.11 -68.33
C GLU A 57 44.64 -18.43 -68.28
N VAL A 58 44.22 -19.63 -68.73
CA VAL A 58 42.84 -20.11 -68.68
C VAL A 58 42.81 -21.51 -68.06
N ASP A 59 41.96 -21.67 -67.04
CA ASP A 59 41.70 -22.97 -66.43
C ASP A 59 40.89 -23.87 -67.38
N ASN A 60 41.35 -25.10 -67.57
CA ASN A 60 40.65 -26.11 -68.35
C ASN A 60 39.78 -27.06 -67.50
N GLY A 61 39.67 -26.81 -66.18
CA GLY A 61 38.93 -27.62 -65.23
C GLY A 61 39.60 -28.97 -64.91
N GLY A 62 40.84 -29.17 -65.39
CA GLY A 62 41.57 -30.42 -65.27
C GLY A 62 42.41 -30.56 -64.00
N CYS A 63 42.26 -29.68 -63.01
CA CYS A 63 43.04 -29.71 -61.78
C CYS A 63 42.86 -31.04 -61.02
N SER A 64 43.98 -31.67 -60.63
CA SER A 64 44.00 -32.90 -59.83
C SER A 64 44.65 -32.67 -58.47
N TYR A 65 44.09 -33.29 -57.43
CA TYR A 65 44.50 -33.07 -56.04
C TYR A 65 44.72 -34.40 -55.32
N ASP A 66 45.70 -34.46 -54.43
CA ASP A 66 45.82 -35.54 -53.45
C ASP A 66 44.99 -35.16 -52.23
N VAL A 67 43.90 -35.89 -51.99
CA VAL A 67 42.89 -35.55 -50.98
C VAL A 67 42.98 -36.55 -49.83
N THR A 68 43.12 -36.04 -48.62
CA THR A 68 42.97 -36.86 -47.39
C THR A 68 41.58 -36.62 -46.81
N LEU A 69 40.78 -37.68 -46.75
CA LEU A 69 39.52 -37.70 -46.03
C LEU A 69 39.73 -38.38 -44.69
N SER A 70 39.23 -37.79 -43.62
CA SER A 70 39.33 -38.34 -42.27
C SER A 70 37.96 -38.46 -41.63
N VAL A 71 37.79 -39.45 -40.74
CA VAL A 71 36.56 -39.63 -39.95
C VAL A 71 36.91 -39.87 -38.50
N GLU A 72 36.20 -39.20 -37.60
CA GLU A 72 36.18 -39.48 -36.17
C GLU A 72 35.08 -40.51 -35.87
N VAL A 73 35.42 -41.56 -35.12
CA VAL A 73 34.46 -42.58 -34.67
C VAL A 73 34.24 -42.42 -33.17
N CYS A 74 33.06 -41.96 -32.77
CA CYS A 74 32.77 -41.59 -31.38
C CYS A 74 32.70 -42.78 -30.41
N GLU A 75 32.46 -43.99 -30.92
CA GLU A 75 32.45 -45.20 -30.11
C GLU A 75 33.86 -45.82 -30.06
N ALA A 76 34.38 -46.01 -28.84
CA ALA A 76 35.67 -46.67 -28.68
C ALA A 76 35.60 -48.13 -29.13
N GLY A 77 36.50 -48.55 -30.02
CA GLY A 77 36.71 -49.96 -30.34
C GLY A 77 36.55 -50.39 -31.80
N ALA A 78 36.44 -49.46 -32.75
CA ALA A 78 36.43 -49.80 -34.17
C ALA A 78 37.66 -50.65 -34.56
N THR A 79 37.42 -51.83 -35.14
CA THR A 79 38.49 -52.75 -35.57
C THR A 79 38.93 -52.49 -37.01
N GLU A 80 38.02 -51.98 -37.85
CA GLU A 80 38.29 -51.61 -39.24
C GLU A 80 37.38 -50.45 -39.67
N VAL A 81 37.98 -49.43 -40.29
CA VAL A 81 37.26 -48.31 -40.90
C VAL A 81 37.59 -48.26 -42.39
N ARG A 82 36.58 -48.08 -43.23
CA ARG A 82 36.71 -48.00 -44.69
C ARG A 82 35.88 -46.85 -45.23
N MET A 83 36.20 -46.45 -46.46
CA MET A 83 35.33 -45.61 -47.28
C MET A 83 34.68 -46.47 -48.36
N THR A 84 33.44 -46.14 -48.73
CA THR A 84 32.75 -46.65 -49.92
C THR A 84 32.14 -45.50 -50.73
N GLY A 85 31.65 -45.79 -51.93
CA GLY A 85 31.18 -44.78 -52.87
C GLY A 85 30.84 -45.37 -54.25
N PRO A 86 30.45 -44.51 -55.22
CA PRO A 86 30.02 -44.93 -56.55
C PRO A 86 31.04 -45.78 -57.30
N TRP A 87 32.35 -45.51 -57.14
CA TRP A 87 33.43 -46.27 -57.78
C TRP A 87 33.46 -47.75 -57.39
N TRP A 88 32.95 -48.07 -56.20
CA TRP A 88 32.87 -49.42 -55.67
C TRP A 88 31.45 -49.97 -55.69
N GLY A 89 30.52 -49.29 -56.36
CA GLY A 89 29.11 -49.68 -56.41
C GLY A 89 28.44 -49.65 -55.03
N TRP A 90 28.92 -48.81 -54.11
CA TRP A 90 28.47 -48.75 -52.71
C TRP A 90 28.66 -50.07 -51.94
N ASP A 91 29.59 -50.93 -52.35
CA ASP A 91 29.96 -52.12 -51.59
C ASP A 91 30.68 -51.71 -50.29
N PRO A 92 30.15 -52.06 -49.09
CA PRO A 92 30.77 -51.70 -47.81
C PRO A 92 32.19 -52.27 -47.63
N LEU A 93 32.57 -53.30 -48.40
CA LEU A 93 33.90 -53.91 -48.37
C LEU A 93 34.76 -53.57 -49.60
N GLY A 94 34.22 -52.82 -50.55
CA GLY A 94 34.85 -52.60 -51.85
C GLY A 94 35.93 -51.52 -51.87
N GLY A 95 35.80 -50.51 -50.99
CA GLY A 95 36.72 -49.38 -50.96
C GLY A 95 37.93 -49.53 -50.03
N PRO A 96 38.81 -48.50 -49.98
CA PRO A 96 40.06 -48.55 -49.23
C PRO A 96 39.83 -48.61 -47.73
N ILE A 97 40.73 -49.32 -47.03
CA ILE A 97 40.81 -49.31 -45.57
C ILE A 97 41.50 -48.02 -45.12
N ALA A 98 40.89 -47.31 -44.20
CA ALA A 98 41.42 -46.13 -43.57
C ALA A 98 42.55 -46.50 -42.59
N THR A 99 43.56 -45.64 -42.50
CA THR A 99 44.66 -45.78 -41.54
C THR A 99 44.25 -45.15 -40.21
N ALA A 100 44.39 -45.87 -39.10
CA ALA A 100 44.12 -45.34 -37.76
C ALA A 100 45.22 -44.35 -37.33
N ASN A 101 44.81 -43.18 -36.84
CA ASN A 101 45.74 -42.12 -36.42
C ASN A 101 46.13 -42.18 -34.94
N GLY A 102 45.42 -42.99 -34.14
CA GLY A 102 45.72 -43.23 -32.72
C GLY A 102 44.99 -42.31 -31.73
N ASP A 103 44.11 -41.44 -32.22
CA ASP A 103 43.30 -40.48 -31.45
C ASP A 103 41.78 -40.70 -31.64
N GLY A 104 41.36 -41.82 -32.22
CA GLY A 104 39.96 -42.09 -32.58
C GLY A 104 39.58 -41.66 -34.00
N THR A 105 40.50 -41.03 -34.73
CA THR A 105 40.32 -40.68 -36.14
C THR A 105 41.00 -41.68 -37.09
N TYR A 106 40.44 -41.78 -38.29
CA TYR A 106 40.91 -42.67 -39.35
C TYR A 106 40.96 -41.91 -40.68
N SER A 107 42.01 -42.10 -41.47
CA SER A 107 42.22 -41.33 -42.71
C SER A 107 42.46 -42.20 -43.95
N VAL A 108 41.92 -41.77 -45.09
CA VAL A 108 42.15 -42.33 -46.42
C VAL A 108 42.79 -41.27 -47.31
N LEU A 109 43.89 -41.63 -47.99
CA LEU A 109 44.49 -40.80 -49.03
C LEU A 109 43.98 -41.22 -50.41
N LEU A 110 43.37 -40.29 -51.14
CA LEU A 110 42.92 -40.44 -52.51
C LEU A 110 43.82 -39.63 -53.44
N PRO A 111 44.74 -40.28 -54.19
CA PRO A 111 45.65 -39.56 -55.06
C PRO A 111 44.98 -39.14 -56.37
N GLY A 112 45.31 -37.93 -56.84
CA GLY A 112 44.95 -37.46 -58.19
C GLY A 112 43.45 -37.31 -58.47
N VAL A 113 42.65 -36.97 -57.47
CA VAL A 113 41.22 -36.70 -57.63
C VAL A 113 41.02 -35.47 -58.53
N SER A 114 40.28 -35.61 -59.62
CA SER A 114 40.08 -34.56 -60.63
C SER A 114 38.62 -34.17 -60.87
N SER A 115 37.70 -34.63 -60.02
CA SER A 115 36.27 -34.32 -60.09
C SER A 115 35.60 -34.52 -58.73
N SER A 116 34.53 -33.79 -58.46
CA SER A 116 33.70 -34.02 -57.28
C SER A 116 33.18 -35.47 -57.22
N PHE A 117 33.05 -36.03 -56.02
CA PHE A 117 32.55 -37.40 -55.82
C PHE A 117 31.79 -37.54 -54.51
N GLU A 118 30.89 -38.52 -54.48
CA GLU A 118 30.14 -38.91 -53.29
C GLU A 118 30.81 -40.08 -52.57
N TYR A 119 30.65 -40.15 -51.25
CA TYR A 119 31.21 -41.22 -50.44
C TYR A 119 30.44 -41.40 -49.13
N LEU A 120 30.70 -42.55 -48.49
CA LEU A 120 30.23 -42.89 -47.15
C LEU A 120 31.33 -43.64 -46.39
N TRP A 121 31.31 -43.53 -45.07
CA TRP A 121 32.16 -44.30 -44.18
C TRP A 121 31.52 -45.63 -43.78
N VAL A 122 32.36 -46.64 -43.53
CA VAL A 122 31.98 -47.96 -43.07
C VAL A 122 32.85 -48.31 -41.87
N VAL A 123 32.23 -48.60 -40.73
CA VAL A 123 32.92 -48.99 -39.50
C VAL A 123 32.52 -50.42 -39.15
N ASP A 124 33.48 -51.32 -39.02
CA ASP A 124 33.28 -52.74 -38.69
C ASP A 124 32.23 -53.44 -39.57
N GLY A 125 32.18 -53.06 -40.86
CA GLY A 125 31.23 -53.59 -41.84
C GLY A 125 29.86 -52.91 -41.86
N VAL A 126 29.62 -51.93 -41.00
CA VAL A 126 28.39 -51.14 -40.95
C VAL A 126 28.60 -49.82 -41.67
N GLN A 127 27.93 -49.66 -42.81
CA GLN A 127 27.90 -48.39 -43.54
C GLN A 127 27.16 -47.33 -42.73
N GLU A 128 27.68 -46.10 -42.72
CA GLU A 128 27.06 -44.99 -42.01
C GLU A 128 25.67 -44.64 -42.56
N ASN A 129 24.83 -44.07 -41.70
CA ASN A 129 23.52 -43.53 -42.04
C ASN A 129 23.44 -42.07 -41.58
N ILE A 130 23.43 -41.16 -42.55
CA ILE A 130 23.36 -39.71 -42.32
C ILE A 130 22.11 -39.09 -42.95
N ILE A 131 21.10 -39.90 -43.27
CA ILE A 131 19.84 -39.42 -43.85
C ILE A 131 19.17 -38.43 -42.89
N GLY A 132 18.82 -37.25 -43.40
CA GLY A 132 18.19 -36.18 -42.61
C GLY A 132 19.15 -35.38 -41.73
N LEU A 133 20.46 -35.63 -41.81
CA LEU A 133 21.48 -34.84 -41.11
C LEU A 133 22.11 -33.79 -42.04
N GLY A 134 22.44 -32.61 -41.51
CA GLY A 134 22.90 -31.45 -42.31
C GLY A 134 24.21 -31.62 -43.08
N CYS A 135 24.97 -32.69 -42.85
CA CYS A 135 26.21 -33.03 -43.56
C CYS A 135 25.98 -33.96 -44.76
N ALA A 136 24.76 -34.49 -44.96
CA ALA A 136 24.41 -35.21 -46.18
C ALA A 136 24.17 -34.20 -47.33
N GLN A 137 25.24 -33.80 -48.02
CA GLN A 137 25.17 -32.81 -49.11
C GLN A 137 24.39 -33.30 -50.33
N VAL A 138 24.26 -34.62 -50.50
CA VAL A 138 23.48 -35.25 -51.57
C VAL A 138 22.48 -36.18 -50.89
N THR A 139 21.24 -35.72 -50.74
CA THR A 139 20.18 -36.46 -50.04
C THR A 139 18.79 -36.18 -50.63
N ASP A 140 17.83 -37.08 -50.42
CA ASP A 140 16.39 -36.86 -50.62
C ASP A 140 15.64 -36.73 -49.28
N ASP A 141 16.37 -36.65 -48.16
CA ASP A 141 15.87 -36.62 -46.79
C ASP A 141 14.92 -37.79 -46.42
N ALA A 142 14.96 -38.89 -47.17
CA ALA A 142 14.01 -40.00 -46.99
C ALA A 142 14.62 -41.39 -47.14
N THR A 143 15.40 -41.61 -48.20
CA THR A 143 15.91 -42.94 -48.57
C THR A 143 17.39 -42.97 -48.88
N TYR A 144 18.02 -41.81 -49.12
CA TYR A 144 19.45 -41.73 -49.38
C TYR A 144 20.05 -40.43 -48.82
N GLY A 145 21.29 -40.51 -48.33
CA GLY A 145 22.05 -39.36 -47.85
C GLY A 145 23.54 -39.67 -47.88
N ASN A 146 24.29 -38.97 -48.73
CA ASN A 146 25.70 -39.19 -49.00
C ASN A 146 26.53 -37.95 -48.69
N ARG A 147 27.80 -38.16 -48.30
CA ARG A 147 28.78 -37.10 -48.23
C ARG A 147 29.28 -36.77 -49.63
N GLN A 148 29.72 -35.54 -49.85
CA GLN A 148 30.29 -35.10 -51.13
C GLN A 148 31.58 -34.33 -50.87
N TRP A 149 32.61 -34.66 -51.63
CA TRP A 149 33.80 -33.83 -51.79
C TRP A 149 33.68 -33.09 -53.12
N ASN A 150 33.82 -31.76 -53.11
CA ASN A 150 33.86 -30.98 -54.35
C ASN A 150 35.29 -30.75 -54.82
N GLN A 151 35.45 -30.68 -56.14
CA GLN A 151 36.75 -30.37 -56.74
C GLN A 151 37.34 -29.08 -56.16
N GLY A 152 38.45 -29.22 -55.41
CA GLY A 152 39.16 -28.10 -54.79
C GLY A 152 38.91 -27.91 -53.28
N ASP A 153 38.04 -28.70 -52.63
CA ASP A 153 37.69 -28.55 -51.21
C ASP A 153 38.87 -28.84 -50.23
N GLY A 154 40.00 -29.37 -50.73
CA GLY A 154 41.14 -29.76 -49.90
C GLY A 154 40.84 -31.01 -49.06
N ASN A 155 41.47 -31.14 -47.89
CA ASN A 155 41.25 -32.26 -46.97
C ASN A 155 39.98 -32.04 -46.14
N LEU A 156 39.18 -33.10 -45.94
CA LEU A 156 37.96 -33.06 -45.13
C LEU A 156 38.07 -33.92 -43.87
N SER A 157 37.30 -33.54 -42.85
CA SER A 157 37.14 -34.29 -41.60
C SER A 157 35.66 -34.46 -41.31
N ASP A 158 35.25 -35.72 -41.14
CA ASP A 158 33.89 -36.16 -40.86
C ASP A 158 33.77 -36.72 -39.45
N VAL A 159 32.52 -36.96 -39.04
CA VAL A 159 32.18 -37.75 -37.85
C VAL A 159 31.24 -38.87 -38.27
N TYR A 160 31.55 -40.11 -37.89
CA TYR A 160 30.74 -41.27 -38.28
C TYR A 160 29.31 -41.15 -37.74
N ASN A 161 28.30 -41.33 -38.61
CA ASN A 161 26.86 -41.17 -38.29
C ASN A 161 26.44 -39.80 -37.74
N SER A 162 27.29 -38.77 -37.80
CA SER A 162 27.01 -37.46 -37.22
C SER A 162 27.57 -36.33 -38.07
N CYS A 163 27.06 -35.12 -37.82
CA CYS A 163 27.60 -33.87 -38.36
C CYS A 163 28.23 -32.98 -37.29
N SER A 164 28.18 -33.42 -36.03
CA SER A 164 28.75 -32.72 -34.87
C SER A 164 29.94 -33.51 -34.32
N PRO A 165 30.99 -32.82 -33.83
CA PRO A 165 32.16 -33.46 -33.21
C PRO A 165 31.80 -34.45 -32.09
N CYS A 166 32.61 -35.49 -31.90
CA CYS A 166 32.41 -36.39 -30.77
C CYS A 166 32.64 -35.63 -29.45
N GLY A 167 31.66 -35.66 -28.55
CA GLY A 167 31.73 -34.99 -27.24
C GLY A 167 30.78 -33.82 -27.04
N ASP A 168 29.92 -33.48 -28.01
CA ASP A 168 28.86 -32.47 -27.88
C ASP A 168 27.45 -33.10 -27.98
N GLY A 169 27.20 -34.16 -27.20
CA GLY A 169 25.84 -34.58 -26.83
C GLY A 169 24.90 -35.12 -27.93
N GLY A 170 25.40 -35.58 -29.08
CA GLY A 170 24.55 -36.11 -30.16
C GLY A 170 23.96 -37.51 -29.94
N GLY A 171 23.37 -37.78 -28.78
CA GLY A 171 22.67 -39.02 -28.46
C GLY A 171 21.64 -38.78 -27.38
N ASP A 172 20.38 -38.62 -27.80
CA ASP A 172 19.21 -38.22 -27.02
C ASP A 172 19.46 -36.94 -26.20
N GLU A 173 18.97 -35.80 -26.69
CA GLU A 173 18.86 -34.60 -25.86
C GLU A 173 17.90 -34.96 -24.71
N THR A 174 18.49 -35.33 -23.57
CA THR A 174 17.77 -35.74 -22.37
C THR A 174 17.48 -34.50 -21.54
N GLY A 175 16.20 -34.27 -21.26
CA GLY A 175 15.74 -33.12 -20.48
C GLY A 175 14.24 -33.19 -20.27
N CYS A 176 13.67 -32.22 -19.55
CA CYS A 176 12.24 -32.26 -19.27
C CYS A 176 11.39 -32.05 -20.54
N THR A 177 10.65 -33.08 -20.94
CA THR A 177 9.77 -33.03 -22.13
C THR A 177 8.34 -32.52 -21.85
N ASP A 178 7.99 -32.28 -20.59
CA ASP A 178 6.66 -31.79 -20.22
C ASP A 178 6.58 -30.26 -20.40
N ALA A 179 5.82 -29.81 -21.40
CA ALA A 179 5.62 -28.39 -21.70
C ALA A 179 4.96 -27.57 -20.58
N SER A 180 4.41 -28.22 -19.55
CA SER A 180 3.86 -27.57 -18.35
C SER A 180 4.87 -27.44 -17.20
N ALA A 181 6.02 -28.11 -17.28
CA ALA A 181 7.08 -28.01 -16.29
C ALA A 181 7.83 -26.68 -16.43
N CYS A 182 8.30 -26.14 -15.31
CA CYS A 182 9.02 -24.86 -15.29
C CYS A 182 10.45 -24.94 -15.81
N ASN A 183 11.01 -26.14 -15.94
CA ASN A 183 12.30 -26.42 -16.58
C ASN A 183 12.15 -27.21 -17.89
N TYR A 184 10.99 -27.05 -18.57
CA TYR A 184 10.76 -27.63 -19.88
C TYR A 184 11.90 -27.29 -20.85
N ASP A 185 12.43 -28.32 -21.51
CA ASP A 185 13.45 -28.19 -22.54
C ASP A 185 12.83 -28.53 -23.91
N ALA A 186 12.72 -27.51 -24.76
CA ALA A 186 12.18 -27.66 -26.11
C ALA A 186 13.11 -28.44 -27.06
N GLY A 187 14.38 -28.61 -26.71
CA GLY A 187 15.35 -29.43 -27.43
C GLY A 187 15.36 -30.89 -27.00
N ALA A 188 14.79 -31.21 -25.84
CA ALA A 188 14.80 -32.57 -25.31
C ALA A 188 13.85 -33.50 -26.08
N THR A 189 14.38 -34.65 -26.51
CA THR A 189 13.62 -35.71 -27.20
C THR A 189 13.37 -36.92 -26.30
N VAL A 190 14.05 -37.01 -25.15
CA VAL A 190 13.90 -38.07 -24.15
C VAL A 190 13.76 -37.47 -22.76
N ASP A 191 12.68 -37.83 -22.05
CA ASP A 191 12.47 -37.41 -20.66
C ASP A 191 13.44 -38.14 -19.72
N ASP A 192 14.26 -37.38 -19.00
CA ASP A 192 15.21 -37.88 -18.00
C ASP A 192 14.64 -37.89 -16.58
N GLY A 193 13.36 -37.50 -16.42
CA GLY A 193 12.70 -37.38 -15.13
C GLY A 193 13.08 -36.13 -14.36
N SER A 194 13.77 -35.17 -14.99
CA SER A 194 14.16 -33.90 -14.38
C SER A 194 13.01 -32.89 -14.30
N CYS A 195 11.81 -33.18 -14.82
CA CYS A 195 10.69 -32.23 -14.81
C CYS A 195 10.34 -31.72 -13.41
N LEU A 196 10.44 -30.40 -13.25
CA LEU A 196 10.14 -29.66 -12.04
C LEU A 196 8.84 -28.89 -12.20
N GLN A 197 8.10 -28.78 -11.10
CA GLN A 197 6.93 -27.92 -11.00
C GLN A 197 7.32 -26.64 -10.26
N LEU A 198 6.58 -25.56 -10.53
CA LEU A 198 6.64 -24.39 -9.68
C LEU A 198 6.12 -24.78 -8.29
N ASP A 199 6.86 -24.42 -7.25
CA ASP A 199 6.33 -24.46 -5.88
C ASP A 199 5.29 -23.34 -5.67
N ALA A 200 4.76 -23.23 -4.45
CA ALA A 200 3.77 -22.20 -4.10
C ALA A 200 4.26 -20.76 -4.34
N CYS A 201 5.56 -20.57 -4.61
CA CYS A 201 6.25 -19.29 -4.63
C CYS A 201 6.87 -19.02 -6.01
N GLY A 202 6.53 -19.83 -7.01
CA GLY A 202 6.97 -19.64 -8.38
C GLY A 202 8.43 -20.02 -8.61
N VAL A 203 9.07 -20.77 -7.69
CA VAL A 203 10.43 -21.27 -7.87
C VAL A 203 10.37 -22.68 -8.44
N CYS A 204 11.14 -22.89 -9.51
CA CYS A 204 11.14 -24.17 -10.20
C CYS A 204 11.86 -25.25 -9.37
N GLY A 205 11.13 -26.28 -8.93
CA GLY A 205 11.65 -27.33 -8.07
C GLY A 205 12.01 -26.87 -6.65
N GLY A 206 11.46 -25.73 -6.22
CA GLY A 206 11.62 -25.24 -4.85
C GLY A 206 10.89 -26.12 -3.84
N ASP A 207 11.35 -26.05 -2.59
CA ASP A 207 10.75 -26.75 -1.44
C ASP A 207 9.82 -25.82 -0.62
N GLY A 208 9.50 -24.64 -1.14
CA GLY A 208 8.71 -23.63 -0.44
C GLY A 208 9.48 -22.87 0.66
N SER A 209 10.81 -23.03 0.78
CA SER A 209 11.61 -22.32 1.81
C SER A 209 12.12 -20.95 1.38
N SER A 210 12.19 -20.68 0.07
CA SER A 210 12.56 -19.36 -0.48
C SER A 210 11.42 -18.36 -0.46
N CYS A 211 10.22 -18.81 -0.10
CA CYS A 211 9.13 -17.98 0.34
C CYS A 211 9.42 -17.55 1.77
N THR A 212 10.37 -16.64 1.94
CA THR A 212 10.02 -15.57 2.86
C THR A 212 8.90 -14.82 2.17
N GLU A 213 7.65 -15.18 2.49
CA GLU A 213 6.55 -14.23 2.35
C GLU A 213 7.08 -12.88 2.83
N PRO A 214 6.81 -11.75 2.13
CA PRO A 214 7.17 -10.46 2.66
C PRO A 214 6.51 -10.34 4.03
N GLY A 215 7.29 -10.48 5.10
CA GLY A 215 6.78 -10.31 6.45
C GLY A 215 6.36 -8.86 6.62
N THR A 216 5.35 -8.62 7.44
CA THR A 216 4.99 -7.26 7.80
C THR A 216 6.11 -6.70 8.67
N THR A 217 6.70 -5.59 8.25
CA THR A 217 7.79 -4.94 8.98
C THR A 217 7.23 -3.79 9.80
N PHE A 218 7.52 -3.79 11.09
CA PHE A 218 7.10 -2.76 12.02
C PHE A 218 8.33 -1.98 12.47
N ASN A 219 8.35 -0.69 12.17
CA ASN A 219 9.35 0.24 12.69
C ASN A 219 8.67 1.19 13.67
N VAL A 220 9.26 1.38 14.85
CA VAL A 220 8.74 2.32 15.84
C VAL A 220 9.87 3.15 16.43
N ASP A 221 9.70 4.46 16.35
CA ASP A 221 10.56 5.43 17.03
C ASP A 221 10.18 5.48 18.51
N VAL A 222 11.18 5.26 19.38
CA VAL A 222 11.00 5.18 20.83
C VAL A 222 11.42 6.45 21.57
N SER A 223 11.59 7.57 20.86
CA SER A 223 12.02 8.85 21.45
C SER A 223 11.13 9.35 22.59
N CYS A 224 9.89 8.87 22.68
CA CYS A 224 8.92 9.21 23.72
C CYS A 224 8.80 8.18 24.85
N ILE A 225 9.61 7.10 24.83
CA ILE A 225 9.66 6.09 25.89
C ILE A 225 10.65 6.53 26.98
N PRO A 226 10.41 6.25 28.27
CA PRO A 226 11.45 6.36 29.31
C PRO A 226 12.70 5.51 28.99
N ASP A 227 13.88 6.03 29.33
CA ASP A 227 15.20 5.48 28.96
C ASP A 227 15.50 4.03 29.46
N ASP A 228 14.62 3.43 30.28
CA ASP A 228 14.90 2.22 31.07
C ASP A 228 14.03 0.99 30.76
N PHE A 229 13.43 0.88 29.57
CA PHE A 229 12.74 -0.36 29.17
C PHE A 229 13.73 -1.50 28.80
N GLU A 230 13.35 -2.76 29.07
CA GLU A 230 14.19 -3.93 28.80
C GLU A 230 13.90 -4.57 27.43
N ASN A 231 12.63 -4.68 27.06
CA ASN A 231 12.20 -5.31 25.81
C ASN A 231 11.02 -4.55 25.19
N LEU A 232 10.91 -4.57 23.87
CA LEU A 232 9.84 -3.95 23.09
C LEU A 232 9.24 -4.98 22.14
N PHE A 233 7.92 -5.02 22.03
CA PHE A 233 7.19 -6.01 21.24
C PHE A 233 6.13 -5.33 20.37
N VAL A 234 5.86 -5.93 19.21
CA VAL A 234 4.62 -5.67 18.44
C VAL A 234 3.64 -6.80 18.72
N THR A 235 2.43 -6.45 19.09
CA THR A 235 1.42 -7.41 19.54
C THR A 235 0.09 -7.16 18.85
N GLY A 236 -0.77 -8.17 18.77
CA GLY A 236 -2.09 -8.02 18.19
C GLY A 236 -2.97 -9.26 18.37
N PRO A 237 -4.22 -9.22 17.88
CA PRO A 237 -5.15 -10.34 17.96
C PRO A 237 -4.60 -11.63 17.33
N TRP A 238 -3.73 -11.50 16.33
CA TRP A 238 -3.09 -12.61 15.60
C TRP A 238 -2.20 -13.51 16.48
N CYS A 239 -1.73 -13.03 17.62
CA CYS A 239 -1.07 -13.87 18.63
C CYS A 239 -1.77 -13.86 19.99
N GLY A 240 -3.00 -13.35 20.06
CA GLY A 240 -3.75 -13.21 21.31
C GLY A 240 -3.15 -12.19 22.27
N TRP A 241 -2.66 -11.06 21.74
CA TRP A 241 -2.03 -9.99 22.51
C TRP A 241 -0.76 -10.43 23.27
N CYS A 242 0.08 -11.24 22.61
CA CYS A 242 1.37 -11.70 23.12
C CYS A 242 2.41 -10.57 23.20
N ALA A 243 3.16 -10.45 24.30
CA ALA A 243 4.19 -9.41 24.46
C ALA A 243 5.42 -9.95 25.21
N ASN A 244 5.81 -11.18 24.87
CA ASN A 244 6.89 -11.91 25.54
C ASN A 244 7.51 -12.99 24.64
N ASP A 245 7.25 -12.94 23.33
CA ASP A 245 7.76 -13.91 22.36
C ASP A 245 8.93 -13.32 21.57
N VAL A 246 9.86 -14.18 21.15
CA VAL A 246 11.10 -13.73 20.48
C VAL A 246 10.82 -13.21 19.07
N TYR A 247 9.85 -13.79 18.36
CA TYR A 247 9.64 -13.51 16.94
C TYR A 247 8.97 -12.15 16.67
N ASN A 248 8.36 -11.54 17.69
CA ASN A 248 7.74 -10.22 17.62
C ASN A 248 8.44 -9.19 18.52
N THR A 249 9.64 -9.51 19.01
CA THR A 249 10.50 -8.56 19.74
C THR A 249 11.17 -7.63 18.73
N LEU A 250 11.08 -6.32 18.96
CA LEU A 250 11.76 -5.33 18.15
C LEU A 250 13.17 -5.06 18.68
N THR A 251 14.10 -4.80 17.76
CA THR A 251 15.49 -4.49 18.08
C THR A 251 15.97 -3.25 17.34
N ASP A 252 16.84 -2.48 17.97
CA ASP A 252 17.57 -1.37 17.37
C ASP A 252 19.03 -1.82 17.10
N LEU A 253 19.28 -2.31 15.88
CA LEU A 253 20.58 -2.90 15.52
C LEU A 253 21.60 -1.85 15.04
N ASP A 254 21.14 -0.71 14.55
CA ASP A 254 21.97 0.39 14.04
C ASP A 254 22.12 1.55 15.02
N GLY A 255 21.34 1.55 16.11
CA GLY A 255 21.46 2.48 17.23
C GLY A 255 20.88 3.86 16.91
N ASP A 256 19.90 3.94 16.01
CA ASP A 256 19.30 5.20 15.57
C ASP A 256 18.06 5.60 16.39
N GLY A 257 17.63 4.76 17.33
CA GLY A 257 16.43 4.98 18.15
C GLY A 257 15.13 4.47 17.50
N ILE A 258 15.21 3.84 16.33
CA ILE A 258 14.07 3.20 15.67
C ILE A 258 14.22 1.68 15.81
N TYR A 259 13.28 1.09 16.53
CA TYR A 259 13.24 -0.34 16.76
C TYR A 259 12.48 -1.01 15.62
N SER A 260 12.99 -2.14 15.11
CA SER A 260 12.40 -2.84 13.97
C SER A 260 12.24 -4.34 14.20
N VAL A 261 11.17 -4.91 13.63
CA VAL A 261 10.96 -6.37 13.49
C VAL A 261 10.16 -6.68 12.22
N THR A 262 10.41 -7.84 11.64
CA THR A 262 9.61 -8.39 10.54
C THR A 262 8.89 -9.65 11.00
N VAL A 263 7.55 -9.62 11.04
CA VAL A 263 6.71 -10.75 11.44
C VAL A 263 6.18 -11.46 10.19
N ALA A 264 6.51 -12.75 10.05
CA ALA A 264 6.06 -13.58 8.93
C ALA A 264 4.62 -14.09 9.11
N GLU A 265 4.02 -14.57 8.02
CA GLU A 265 2.72 -15.28 8.01
C GLU A 265 1.48 -14.48 8.47
N LEU A 266 1.60 -13.15 8.60
CA LEU A 266 0.43 -12.30 8.78
C LEU A 266 -0.38 -12.23 7.48
N THR A 267 -1.71 -12.15 7.58
CA THR A 267 -2.59 -12.12 6.40
C THR A 267 -3.69 -11.08 6.57
N GLY A 268 -4.10 -10.43 5.48
CA GLY A 268 -5.20 -9.46 5.48
C GLY A 268 -4.84 -8.16 6.19
N THR A 269 -5.85 -7.50 6.77
CA THR A 269 -5.64 -6.34 7.64
C THR A 269 -5.12 -6.81 8.99
N VAL A 270 -3.95 -6.31 9.37
CA VAL A 270 -3.27 -6.59 10.64
C VAL A 270 -3.61 -5.48 11.62
N GLU A 271 -4.26 -5.83 12.72
CA GLU A 271 -4.43 -4.98 13.90
C GLU A 271 -3.28 -5.21 14.88
N TYR A 272 -2.70 -4.13 15.42
CA TYR A 272 -1.53 -4.23 16.29
C TYR A 272 -1.36 -3.05 17.26
N LYS A 273 -0.45 -3.25 18.23
CA LYS A 273 0.05 -2.28 19.21
C LYS A 273 1.50 -2.57 19.57
N TYR A 274 2.20 -1.57 20.10
CA TYR A 274 3.49 -1.74 20.74
C TYR A 274 3.36 -1.91 22.26
N ALA A 275 4.24 -2.72 22.85
CA ALA A 275 4.29 -2.93 24.29
C ALA A 275 5.73 -3.05 24.78
N ILE A 276 6.06 -2.38 25.89
CA ILE A 276 7.37 -2.50 26.54
C ILE A 276 7.25 -3.44 27.74
N ASN A 277 8.29 -4.20 28.07
CA ASN A 277 8.36 -5.06 29.28
C ASN A 277 7.20 -6.07 29.49
N GLY A 278 6.31 -6.22 28.51
CA GLY A 278 5.11 -7.06 28.59
C GLY A 278 3.83 -6.29 28.26
N PHE A 279 2.71 -7.00 28.16
CA PHE A 279 1.44 -6.41 27.72
C PHE A 279 0.84 -5.40 28.72
N ALA A 280 1.27 -5.47 29.98
CA ALA A 280 0.82 -4.52 31.01
C ALA A 280 1.26 -3.07 30.73
N ASP A 281 2.40 -2.90 30.05
CA ASP A 281 2.93 -1.59 29.64
C ASP A 281 2.79 -1.43 28.11
N GLN A 282 1.60 -1.75 27.59
CA GLN A 282 1.22 -1.46 26.21
C GLN A 282 1.10 0.05 25.98
N GLU A 283 1.33 0.48 24.74
CA GLU A 283 1.09 1.86 24.35
C GLU A 283 -0.39 2.25 24.51
N ASN A 284 -0.62 3.53 24.78
CA ASN A 284 -1.94 4.13 24.83
C ASN A 284 -2.00 5.26 23.80
N LEU A 285 -2.92 5.14 22.83
CA LEU A 285 -3.15 6.11 21.76
C LEU A 285 -4.57 6.70 21.82
N VAL A 286 -5.30 6.44 22.92
CA VAL A 286 -6.70 6.87 23.04
C VAL A 286 -6.78 8.40 23.01
N ASN A 287 -5.86 9.08 23.69
CA ASN A 287 -5.71 10.54 23.66
C ASN A 287 -5.49 11.08 22.23
N ASP A 288 -4.56 10.51 21.44
CA ASP A 288 -4.34 10.96 20.07
C ASP A 288 -5.60 10.80 19.22
N MET A 289 -6.28 9.66 19.35
CA MET A 289 -7.51 9.40 18.61
C MET A 289 -8.65 10.33 19.03
N VAL A 290 -8.71 10.66 20.33
CA VAL A 290 -9.58 11.69 20.90
C VAL A 290 -9.26 13.06 20.32
N ASP A 291 -7.99 13.39 20.08
CA ASP A 291 -7.58 14.63 19.43
C ASP A 291 -7.76 14.62 17.90
N GLY A 292 -8.43 13.61 17.36
CA GLY A 292 -8.76 13.49 15.94
C GLY A 292 -7.64 12.92 15.08
N ALA A 293 -6.63 12.28 15.68
CA ALA A 293 -5.63 11.54 14.93
C ALA A 293 -6.26 10.33 14.20
N SER A 294 -5.51 9.77 13.25
CA SER A 294 -6.00 8.67 12.40
C SER A 294 -5.12 7.42 12.45
N CYS A 295 -4.10 7.37 13.31
CA CYS A 295 -3.11 6.29 13.28
C CYS A 295 -3.58 5.00 13.96
N ALA A 296 -4.58 5.09 14.84
CA ALA A 296 -5.16 3.95 15.57
C ALA A 296 -6.68 3.82 15.33
N PRO A 297 -7.11 3.48 14.09
CA PRO A 297 -8.51 3.52 13.69
C PRO A 297 -9.40 2.46 14.37
N ILE A 298 -8.82 1.47 15.05
CA ILE A 298 -9.58 0.50 15.84
C ILE A 298 -9.59 1.00 17.29
N THR A 299 -10.56 1.86 17.60
CA THR A 299 -10.65 2.55 18.90
C THR A 299 -12.08 2.59 19.40
N ASP A 300 -12.25 2.56 20.72
CA ASP A 300 -13.52 2.86 21.42
C ASP A 300 -13.51 4.27 22.06
N PHE A 301 -12.45 5.04 21.82
CA PHE A 301 -12.20 6.37 22.38
C PHE A 301 -12.15 6.42 23.92
N SER A 302 -12.08 5.27 24.61
CA SER A 302 -12.12 5.19 26.08
C SER A 302 -11.07 4.24 26.64
N GLY A 303 -11.15 2.96 26.26
CA GLY A 303 -10.36 1.88 26.82
C GLY A 303 -9.24 1.37 25.91
N TYR A 304 -9.35 1.54 24.60
CA TYR A 304 -8.31 1.12 23.66
C TYR A 304 -8.32 1.91 22.35
N ALA A 305 -7.13 2.02 21.75
CA ALA A 305 -6.91 2.51 20.40
C ALA A 305 -5.77 1.71 19.76
N ASN A 306 -6.06 0.93 18.72
CA ASN A 306 -5.14 -0.01 18.08
C ASN A 306 -4.88 0.41 16.62
N ARG A 307 -3.63 0.21 16.18
CA ARG A 307 -3.17 0.53 14.81
C ARG A 307 -3.61 -0.54 13.82
N THR A 308 -3.65 -0.19 12.53
CA THR A 308 -3.87 -1.16 11.45
C THR A 308 -2.88 -1.00 10.31
N THR A 309 -2.57 -2.10 9.63
CA THR A 309 -1.78 -2.11 8.40
C THR A 309 -2.20 -3.29 7.50
N GLU A 310 -1.78 -3.32 6.24
CA GLU A 310 -1.96 -4.50 5.39
C GLU A 310 -0.77 -5.46 5.54
N ALA A 311 -1.05 -6.76 5.62
CA ALA A 311 -0.01 -7.78 5.69
C ALA A 311 1.01 -7.65 4.53
N GLY A 312 2.30 -7.77 4.85
CA GLY A 312 3.41 -7.56 3.91
C GLY A 312 3.82 -6.09 3.70
N SER A 313 3.19 -5.16 4.42
CA SER A 313 3.58 -3.74 4.41
C SER A 313 4.73 -3.43 5.37
N THR A 314 5.26 -2.21 5.28
CA THR A 314 6.19 -1.64 6.26
C THR A 314 5.53 -0.43 6.93
N THR A 315 5.51 -0.40 8.27
CA THR A 315 5.00 0.74 9.05
C THR A 315 6.16 1.54 9.64
N ASN A 316 5.92 2.83 9.89
CA ASN A 316 6.84 3.70 10.61
C ASN A 316 6.00 4.50 11.61
N ASP A 317 6.08 4.10 12.86
CA ASP A 317 5.25 4.59 13.95
C ASP A 317 6.10 5.33 14.99
N TYR A 318 5.42 6.01 15.90
CA TYR A 318 6.01 6.55 17.13
C TYR A 318 5.35 5.85 18.30
N TYR A 319 6.14 5.39 19.27
CA TYR A 319 5.58 4.70 20.42
C TYR A 319 4.73 5.69 21.25
N GLY A 320 3.48 5.31 21.52
CA GLY A 320 2.60 6.07 22.41
C GLY A 320 2.12 7.43 21.89
N THR A 321 2.32 7.72 20.60
CA THR A 321 1.74 8.90 19.94
C THR A 321 1.49 8.63 18.45
N CYS A 322 0.54 9.34 17.85
CA CYS A 322 0.32 9.36 16.41
C CYS A 322 1.20 10.38 15.67
N ASP A 323 1.66 11.46 16.32
CA ASP A 323 2.30 12.60 15.65
C ASP A 323 3.82 12.71 15.90
N GLY A 324 4.35 11.88 16.81
CA GLY A 324 5.77 11.83 17.13
C GLY A 324 6.23 12.92 18.09
N THR A 325 5.32 13.67 18.69
CA THR A 325 5.63 14.64 19.73
C THR A 325 5.36 14.05 21.11
N CYS A 326 6.36 14.10 22.00
CA CYS A 326 6.22 13.56 23.36
C CYS A 326 5.47 14.53 24.30
N ASN A 327 4.59 15.37 23.75
CA ASN A 327 3.92 16.48 24.44
C ASN A 327 2.49 16.13 24.86
N ASP A 328 2.24 14.87 25.19
CA ASP A 328 0.94 14.50 25.71
C ASP A 328 0.70 15.17 27.05
N VAL A 329 -0.12 16.21 27.02
CA VAL A 329 -0.80 16.68 28.23
C VAL A 329 -1.62 15.49 28.71
N PRO A 330 -1.44 15.02 29.95
CA PRO A 330 -2.21 13.91 30.45
C PRO A 330 -3.71 14.22 30.30
N PRO A 331 -4.51 13.31 29.72
CA PRO A 331 -5.92 13.57 29.48
C PRO A 331 -6.66 13.76 30.81
N THR A 332 -7.70 14.59 30.78
CA THR A 332 -8.68 14.68 31.86
C THR A 332 -9.68 13.54 31.69
N ASN A 333 -9.84 12.66 32.68
CA ASN A 333 -10.90 11.66 32.66
C ASN A 333 -12.25 12.34 32.95
N VAL A 334 -13.10 12.47 31.93
CA VAL A 334 -14.40 13.14 32.01
C VAL A 334 -15.52 12.12 32.03
N THR A 335 -16.29 12.09 33.12
CA THR A 335 -17.53 11.30 33.20
C THR A 335 -18.71 12.15 32.73
N PHE A 336 -19.34 11.75 31.64
CA PHE A 336 -20.59 12.33 31.13
C PHE A 336 -21.77 11.48 31.60
N GLN A 337 -22.87 12.15 31.99
CA GLN A 337 -24.04 11.50 32.57
C GLN A 337 -25.31 12.12 32.01
N VAL A 338 -26.23 11.31 31.49
CA VAL A 338 -27.54 11.77 31.00
C VAL A 338 -28.66 10.88 31.54
N ASP A 339 -29.64 11.50 32.19
CA ASP A 339 -30.86 10.84 32.64
C ASP A 339 -31.86 10.76 31.48
N MET A 340 -32.22 9.53 31.12
CA MET A 340 -33.13 9.24 30.02
C MET A 340 -34.59 9.10 30.45
N ALA A 341 -34.92 9.31 31.73
CA ALA A 341 -36.30 9.18 32.26
C ALA A 341 -37.29 10.13 31.60
N GLY A 342 -36.81 11.26 31.05
CA GLY A 342 -37.61 12.22 30.29
C GLY A 342 -37.85 11.87 28.82
N TYR A 343 -37.20 10.82 28.29
CA TYR A 343 -37.34 10.43 26.88
C TYR A 343 -38.57 9.54 26.66
N ASP A 344 -39.58 10.08 25.96
CA ASP A 344 -40.81 9.36 25.63
C ASP A 344 -40.64 8.49 24.35
N GLY A 345 -39.94 7.35 24.45
CA GLY A 345 -39.82 6.42 23.33
C GLY A 345 -38.97 5.19 23.61
N PRO A 346 -39.12 4.09 22.82
CA PRO A 346 -38.15 3.02 22.85
C PRO A 346 -36.85 3.48 22.17
N PHE A 347 -35.72 3.23 22.81
CA PHE A 347 -34.40 3.47 22.23
C PHE A 347 -33.52 2.21 22.32
N SER A 348 -32.56 2.10 21.41
CA SER A 348 -31.67 0.94 21.27
C SER A 348 -30.32 1.14 21.96
N SER A 349 -29.80 2.37 21.91
CA SER A 349 -28.55 2.79 22.55
C SER A 349 -28.55 4.30 22.77
N VAL A 350 -27.84 4.75 23.82
CA VAL A 350 -27.48 6.15 24.06
C VAL A 350 -26.01 6.30 23.71
N THR A 351 -25.66 7.32 22.93
CA THR A 351 -24.28 7.57 22.49
C THR A 351 -23.86 9.00 22.78
N LEU A 352 -22.60 9.16 23.16
CA LEU A 352 -21.94 10.45 23.33
C LEU A 352 -21.18 10.79 22.04
N ASN A 353 -21.41 11.98 21.49
CA ASN A 353 -20.83 12.38 20.21
C ASN A 353 -20.22 13.75 20.35
N GLY A 354 -19.01 13.96 19.88
CA GLY A 354 -18.37 15.26 19.99
C GLY A 354 -17.18 15.41 19.07
N GLU A 355 -16.50 16.54 19.19
CA GLU A 355 -15.27 16.80 18.43
C GLU A 355 -14.24 15.70 18.65
N PHE A 356 -14.18 15.17 19.88
CA PHE A 356 -13.25 14.14 20.31
C PHE A 356 -13.49 12.74 19.72
N ASN A 357 -14.58 12.51 19.00
CA ASN A 357 -14.79 11.26 18.29
C ASN A 357 -15.23 11.49 16.83
N GLY A 358 -14.92 12.68 16.30
CA GLY A 358 -15.29 13.09 14.95
C GLY A 358 -16.80 13.04 14.70
N TRP A 359 -17.61 13.28 15.74
CA TRP A 359 -19.07 13.18 15.69
C TRP A 359 -19.58 11.79 15.25
N CYS A 360 -18.86 10.73 15.61
CA CYS A 360 -19.21 9.37 15.25
C CYS A 360 -20.39 8.81 16.08
N GLY A 361 -21.56 8.69 15.43
CA GLY A 361 -22.84 8.27 16.02
C GLY A 361 -22.84 6.98 16.84
N ASN A 362 -21.88 6.09 16.59
CA ASN A 362 -21.79 4.74 17.16
C ASN A 362 -20.50 4.47 17.94
N CYS A 363 -19.57 5.41 18.00
CA CYS A 363 -18.23 5.13 18.51
C CYS A 363 -18.12 5.17 20.04
N ALA A 364 -19.02 5.89 20.72
CA ALA A 364 -18.99 6.06 22.17
C ALA A 364 -20.37 5.75 22.79
N PRO A 365 -20.77 4.46 22.85
CA PRO A 365 -21.99 4.05 23.53
C PRO A 365 -21.87 4.23 25.05
N MET A 366 -22.93 4.74 25.66
CA MET A 366 -23.04 4.92 27.11
C MET A 366 -23.79 3.74 27.74
N SER A 367 -23.58 3.52 29.04
CA SER A 367 -24.16 2.40 29.79
C SER A 367 -24.90 2.86 31.06
N ASP A 368 -25.99 2.17 31.36
CA ASP A 368 -26.73 2.24 32.63
C ASP A 368 -26.49 0.90 33.37
N GLU A 369 -25.35 0.78 34.03
CA GLU A 369 -24.93 -0.49 34.66
C GLU A 369 -25.67 -0.79 35.96
N ASP A 370 -26.12 0.23 36.68
CA ASP A 370 -26.83 0.11 37.96
C ASP A 370 -28.37 0.09 37.81
N GLY A 371 -28.87 0.41 36.62
CA GLY A 371 -30.28 0.30 36.24
C GLY A 371 -31.14 1.42 36.82
N ASP A 372 -30.55 2.59 37.09
CA ASP A 372 -31.25 3.74 37.65
C ASP A 372 -31.86 4.66 36.58
N GLY A 373 -31.53 4.44 35.30
CA GLY A 373 -31.99 5.21 34.15
C GLY A 373 -31.05 6.32 33.71
N VAL A 374 -29.92 6.51 34.41
CA VAL A 374 -28.83 7.42 34.04
C VAL A 374 -27.79 6.65 33.24
N TYR A 375 -27.50 7.16 32.05
CA TYR A 375 -26.48 6.60 31.18
C TYR A 375 -25.18 7.36 31.41
N GLU A 376 -24.11 6.62 31.66
CA GLU A 376 -22.80 7.15 31.98
C GLU A 376 -21.73 6.68 30.99
N LEU A 377 -20.74 7.53 30.75
CA LEU A 377 -19.52 7.18 30.02
C LEU A 377 -18.36 8.05 30.50
N THR A 378 -17.23 7.41 30.81
CA THR A 378 -15.99 8.12 31.15
C THR A 378 -15.01 8.05 29.99
N LEU A 379 -14.57 9.20 29.49
CA LEU A 379 -13.59 9.31 28.41
C LEU A 379 -12.36 10.11 28.86
N PRO A 380 -11.14 9.67 28.51
CA PRO A 380 -9.93 10.48 28.69
C PRO A 380 -9.87 11.54 27.57
N LEU A 381 -10.07 12.81 27.91
CA LEU A 381 -10.14 13.92 26.95
C LEU A 381 -8.98 14.92 27.10
N THR A 382 -8.54 15.48 25.98
CA THR A 382 -7.50 16.52 25.87
C THR A 382 -8.04 17.74 25.14
N GLY A 383 -7.50 18.92 25.42
CA GLY A 383 -7.99 20.21 24.89
C GLY A 383 -8.43 21.19 25.98
N ASP A 384 -8.89 22.39 25.56
CA ASP A 384 -9.36 23.42 26.48
C ASP A 384 -10.89 23.37 26.65
N THR A 385 -11.61 23.37 25.54
CA THR A 385 -13.08 23.32 25.51
C THR A 385 -13.51 22.46 24.32
N LEU A 386 -14.40 21.50 24.56
CA LEU A 386 -14.85 20.54 23.56
C LEU A 386 -16.37 20.61 23.40
N GLU A 387 -16.85 20.57 22.15
CA GLU A 387 -18.28 20.43 21.85
C GLU A 387 -18.72 18.96 21.83
N TYR A 388 -19.92 18.67 22.35
CA TYR A 388 -20.52 17.34 22.37
C TYR A 388 -22.05 17.36 22.35
N LYS A 389 -22.68 16.19 22.17
CA LYS A 389 -24.12 15.97 22.17
C LYS A 389 -24.47 14.53 22.51
N PHE A 390 -25.59 14.33 23.22
CA PHE A 390 -26.17 13.00 23.40
C PHE A 390 -27.08 12.63 22.21
N ALA A 391 -26.98 11.40 21.74
CA ALA A 391 -27.80 10.89 20.65
C ALA A 391 -28.31 9.48 20.95
N ILE A 392 -29.31 9.06 20.18
CA ILE A 392 -29.92 7.74 20.26
C ILE A 392 -29.72 7.03 18.91
N GLY A 393 -29.38 5.74 18.98
CA GLY A 393 -29.44 4.84 17.82
C GLY A 393 -28.61 5.32 16.62
N ALA A 394 -27.41 5.86 16.84
CA ALA A 394 -26.54 6.35 15.75
C ALA A 394 -27.10 7.55 14.97
N TRP A 395 -27.56 8.59 15.67
CA TRP A 395 -28.24 9.75 15.10
C TRP A 395 -29.66 9.46 14.58
N GLU A 396 -30.29 8.36 15.00
CA GLU A 396 -31.72 8.11 14.78
C GLU A 396 -32.59 9.18 15.48
N ASP A 397 -32.15 9.59 16.67
CA ASP A 397 -32.67 10.74 17.39
C ASP A 397 -31.50 11.45 18.11
N GLN A 398 -31.67 12.72 18.43
CA GLN A 398 -30.62 13.52 19.06
C GLN A 398 -31.23 14.66 19.86
N GLU A 399 -30.43 15.24 20.76
CA GLU A 399 -30.85 16.45 21.46
C GLU A 399 -31.07 17.62 20.50
N ASP A 400 -32.15 18.35 20.74
CA ASP A 400 -32.56 19.60 20.11
C ASP A 400 -32.65 20.67 21.20
N LEU A 401 -31.47 21.15 21.63
CA LEU A 401 -31.32 22.17 22.66
C LEU A 401 -31.56 23.56 22.07
N GLU A 402 -32.14 24.45 22.88
CA GLU A 402 -32.38 25.84 22.49
C GLU A 402 -31.05 26.59 22.27
N PRO A 403 -30.93 27.38 21.18
CA PRO A 403 -29.78 28.27 20.98
C PRO A 403 -29.62 29.24 22.16
N GLU A 404 -28.38 29.56 22.53
CA GLU A 404 -28.05 30.44 23.68
C GLU A 404 -28.33 29.84 25.07
N GLY A 405 -28.63 28.55 25.18
CA GLY A 405 -28.64 27.85 26.47
C GLY A 405 -27.29 27.95 27.21
N SER A 406 -27.32 27.91 28.54
CA SER A 406 -26.13 28.05 29.38
C SER A 406 -25.07 26.96 29.15
N CYS A 407 -25.50 25.79 28.67
CA CYS A 407 -24.64 24.63 28.45
C CYS A 407 -24.21 24.45 26.99
N VAL A 408 -24.61 25.33 26.08
CA VAL A 408 -24.40 25.13 24.63
C VAL A 408 -23.50 26.17 23.99
N LEU A 409 -22.78 25.73 22.96
CA LEU A 409 -22.18 26.59 21.94
C LEU A 409 -23.02 26.50 20.66
N THR A 410 -23.31 27.66 20.08
CA THR A 410 -24.06 27.77 18.83
C THR A 410 -23.11 28.13 17.71
N THR A 411 -22.82 27.18 16.84
CA THR A 411 -21.99 27.38 15.65
C THR A 411 -22.89 27.60 14.44
N TYR A 412 -22.86 28.80 13.86
CA TYR A 412 -23.66 29.15 12.69
C TYR A 412 -23.15 28.45 11.43
N ASP A 413 -24.03 27.67 10.79
CA ASP A 413 -23.77 26.98 9.53
C ASP A 413 -25.05 26.99 8.67
N GLU A 414 -24.96 27.57 7.47
CA GLU A 414 -26.05 27.62 6.50
C GLU A 414 -26.48 26.23 5.99
N GLY A 415 -25.63 25.22 6.18
CA GLY A 415 -25.88 23.80 5.87
C GLY A 415 -26.50 23.00 7.02
N ALA A 416 -26.69 23.58 8.21
CA ALA A 416 -27.30 22.87 9.34
C ALA A 416 -28.74 22.42 9.04
N PRO A 417 -29.21 21.28 9.58
CA PRO A 417 -30.56 20.75 9.32
C PRO A 417 -31.69 21.75 9.62
N ASN A 418 -31.44 22.65 10.57
CA ASN A 418 -32.38 23.64 11.07
C ASN A 418 -32.28 24.97 10.29
N GLY A 419 -31.40 25.04 9.29
CA GLY A 419 -31.20 26.22 8.44
C GLY A 419 -30.51 27.41 9.11
N CYS A 420 -29.86 27.21 10.26
CA CYS A 420 -29.11 28.26 10.97
C CYS A 420 -27.74 27.81 11.46
N CYS A 421 -27.72 26.72 12.23
CA CYS A 421 -26.71 26.54 13.26
C CYS A 421 -26.76 25.14 13.86
N PHE A 422 -25.59 24.66 14.26
CA PHE A 422 -25.44 23.51 15.16
C PHE A 422 -25.42 24.04 16.60
N VAL A 423 -26.29 23.48 17.43
CA VAL A 423 -26.36 23.78 18.87
C VAL A 423 -25.90 22.52 19.60
N ASN A 424 -24.71 22.60 20.20
CA ASN A 424 -24.05 21.48 20.87
C ASN A 424 -23.73 21.86 22.31
N ARG A 425 -23.70 20.88 23.21
CA ARG A 425 -23.18 21.07 24.56
C ARG A 425 -21.67 21.36 24.50
N PHE A 426 -21.11 22.00 25.52
CA PHE A 426 -19.66 22.12 25.65
C PHE A 426 -19.18 21.68 27.03
N VAL A 427 -17.93 21.23 27.10
CA VAL A 427 -17.24 20.94 28.36
C VAL A 427 -15.90 21.67 28.37
N VAL A 428 -15.55 22.27 29.50
CA VAL A 428 -14.22 22.86 29.74
C VAL A 428 -13.43 21.86 30.57
N LEU A 429 -12.27 21.44 30.09
CA LEU A 429 -11.49 20.39 30.75
C LEU A 429 -10.66 20.98 31.89
N GLU A 430 -10.82 20.43 33.10
CA GLU A 430 -10.07 20.86 34.28
C GLU A 430 -9.66 19.66 35.17
N GLY A 431 -8.40 19.66 35.60
CA GLY A 431 -7.87 18.65 36.52
C GLY A 431 -7.51 17.32 35.85
N GLU A 432 -7.29 16.28 36.66
CA GLU A 432 -6.97 14.92 36.18
C GLU A 432 -8.23 14.06 36.00
N THR A 433 -9.31 14.38 36.72
CA THR A 433 -10.59 13.67 36.67
C THR A 433 -11.70 14.66 37.00
N MET A 434 -12.76 14.62 36.20
CA MET A 434 -13.93 15.47 36.36
C MET A 434 -15.19 14.66 36.09
N ILE A 435 -16.24 14.91 36.88
CA ILE A 435 -17.54 14.27 36.73
C ILE A 435 -18.53 15.39 36.40
N GLN A 436 -19.16 15.32 35.23
CA GLN A 436 -20.22 16.25 34.84
C GLN A 436 -21.46 15.99 35.67
N ASP A 437 -22.25 17.03 35.92
CA ASP A 437 -23.56 16.86 36.55
C ASP A 437 -24.46 15.96 35.69
N VAL A 438 -25.33 15.19 36.33
CA VAL A 438 -26.36 14.41 35.64
C VAL A 438 -27.34 15.38 34.98
N VAL A 439 -27.38 15.43 33.66
CA VAL A 439 -28.30 16.28 32.91
C VAL A 439 -29.51 15.50 32.42
N CYS A 440 -30.66 16.15 32.32
CA CYS A 440 -31.86 15.51 31.80
C CYS A 440 -31.82 15.53 30.28
N TRP A 441 -32.32 14.46 29.64
CA TRP A 441 -32.42 14.39 28.19
C TRP A 441 -33.03 15.67 27.62
N ASN A 442 -32.31 16.31 26.70
CA ASN A 442 -32.73 17.54 26.04
C ASN A 442 -32.87 18.76 26.97
N GLU A 443 -32.19 18.79 28.12
CA GLU A 443 -32.15 19.92 29.04
C GLU A 443 -30.72 20.31 29.41
N CYS A 444 -30.45 21.62 29.51
CA CYS A 444 -29.13 22.11 29.89
C CYS A 444 -28.82 21.96 31.38
N ASN A 445 -29.85 21.92 32.23
CA ASN A 445 -29.68 21.91 33.67
C ASN A 445 -29.55 20.48 34.19
N ALA A 446 -28.90 20.33 35.34
CA ALA A 446 -28.83 19.06 36.03
C ALA A 446 -30.23 18.56 36.43
N CYS A 447 -30.46 17.26 36.34
CA CYS A 447 -31.70 16.63 36.75
C CYS A 447 -31.99 16.86 38.21
N GLY A 448 -33.20 17.34 38.51
CA GLY A 448 -33.58 17.65 39.88
C GLY A 448 -32.78 18.80 40.49
N ALA A 449 -32.09 19.61 39.67
CA ALA A 449 -31.59 20.90 40.10
C ALA A 449 -32.76 21.70 40.67
N VAL A 450 -32.78 21.85 41.98
CA VAL A 450 -33.53 22.92 42.61
C VAL A 450 -32.97 24.20 42.00
N VAL A 451 -33.79 24.87 41.19
CA VAL A 451 -33.44 26.20 40.67
C VAL A 451 -33.15 27.04 41.90
N GLU A 452 -31.88 27.36 42.13
CA GLU A 452 -31.53 28.25 43.21
C GLU A 452 -32.08 29.62 42.85
N VAL A 453 -33.16 30.02 43.52
CA VAL A 453 -33.77 31.34 43.36
C VAL A 453 -33.07 32.23 44.38
N PRO A 454 -32.14 33.11 43.95
CA PRO A 454 -31.41 33.96 44.87
C PRO A 454 -32.35 35.05 45.38
N GLY A 455 -32.41 35.22 46.69
CA GLY A 455 -33.22 36.26 47.33
C GLY A 455 -33.24 36.10 48.84
N CYS A 456 -33.83 37.06 49.57
CA CYS A 456 -33.82 36.98 51.02
C CYS A 456 -34.70 35.82 51.51
N THR A 457 -34.09 34.84 52.16
CA THR A 457 -34.77 33.63 52.68
C THR A 457 -35.29 33.79 54.11
N ASP A 458 -34.95 34.88 54.81
CA ASP A 458 -35.35 35.13 56.18
C ASP A 458 -36.67 35.94 56.25
N PRO A 459 -37.79 35.35 56.73
CA PRO A 459 -39.09 36.03 56.84
C PRO A 459 -39.12 37.19 57.84
N PHE A 460 -38.05 37.40 58.61
CA PHE A 460 -37.92 38.55 59.49
C PHE A 460 -37.33 39.78 58.80
N PHE A 461 -37.09 39.77 57.49
CA PHE A 461 -36.61 40.93 56.74
C PHE A 461 -37.66 41.43 55.74
N LEU A 462 -37.63 42.73 55.44
CA LEU A 462 -38.58 43.36 54.50
C LEU A 462 -38.43 42.83 53.07
N GLU A 463 -37.23 42.38 52.72
CA GLU A 463 -36.88 41.86 51.40
C GLU A 463 -37.22 40.37 51.22
N PHE A 464 -37.82 39.71 52.22
CA PHE A 464 -38.15 38.28 52.16
C PHE A 464 -38.92 37.91 50.88
N ASP A 465 -38.36 36.97 50.11
CA ASP A 465 -39.01 36.38 48.95
C ASP A 465 -39.44 34.94 49.29
N PRO A 466 -40.76 34.64 49.30
CA PRO A 466 -41.24 33.29 49.59
C PRO A 466 -40.86 32.24 48.55
N TYR A 467 -40.29 32.64 47.41
CA TYR A 467 -39.78 31.74 46.36
C TYR A 467 -38.25 31.60 46.38
N ALA A 468 -37.53 32.38 47.21
CA ALA A 468 -36.09 32.25 47.32
C ALA A 468 -35.70 30.94 48.00
N THR A 469 -34.72 30.24 47.43
CA THR A 469 -34.14 29.00 47.98
C THR A 469 -32.72 29.19 48.49
N GLU A 470 -32.05 30.29 48.09
CA GLU A 470 -30.70 30.68 48.50
C GLU A 470 -30.65 32.16 48.89
N ASP A 471 -30.00 32.49 50.02
CA ASP A 471 -29.79 33.87 50.46
C ASP A 471 -28.68 34.55 49.64
N ASP A 472 -29.04 35.51 48.82
CA ASP A 472 -28.11 36.30 47.99
C ASP A 472 -27.52 37.52 48.73
N GLY A 473 -27.82 37.65 50.03
CA GLY A 473 -27.42 38.79 50.85
C GLY A 473 -28.34 40.01 50.68
N SER A 474 -29.48 39.87 50.01
CA SER A 474 -30.49 40.92 49.91
C SER A 474 -31.21 41.20 51.25
N CYS A 475 -31.13 40.30 52.25
CA CYS A 475 -31.66 40.51 53.61
C CYS A 475 -30.96 41.68 54.34
N SER A 476 -31.39 42.90 54.06
CA SER A 476 -30.74 44.12 54.56
C SER A 476 -31.54 44.80 55.66
N ASN A 477 -32.86 44.82 55.57
CA ASN A 477 -33.73 45.54 56.49
C ASN A 477 -34.54 44.59 57.38
N LEU A 478 -34.05 44.33 58.59
CA LEU A 478 -34.78 43.55 59.59
C LEU A 478 -36.13 44.22 59.90
N ILE A 479 -37.22 43.45 59.87
CA ILE A 479 -38.55 43.86 60.30
C ILE A 479 -38.51 44.18 61.78
N VAL A 480 -38.75 45.44 62.09
CA VAL A 480 -38.95 45.93 63.45
C VAL A 480 -40.38 46.46 63.52
N MET A 481 -41.20 45.70 64.25
CA MET A 481 -42.60 46.02 64.49
C MET A 481 -42.71 47.15 65.52
N GLY A 482 -43.62 48.09 65.27
CA GLY A 482 -43.95 49.17 66.21
C GLY A 482 -44.51 50.37 65.46
N CYS A 483 -44.93 51.40 66.19
CA CYS A 483 -45.52 52.56 65.55
C CYS A 483 -44.51 53.32 64.66
N THR A 484 -44.78 53.40 63.35
CA THR A 484 -43.92 54.05 62.35
C THR A 484 -44.22 55.53 62.14
N TYR A 485 -45.29 56.05 62.75
CA TYR A 485 -45.74 57.42 62.55
C TYR A 485 -45.12 58.36 63.59
N ALA A 486 -44.30 59.31 63.13
CA ALA A 486 -43.57 60.25 63.99
C ALA A 486 -44.46 61.12 64.91
N ASP A 487 -45.73 61.28 64.55
CA ASP A 487 -46.73 62.05 65.31
C ASP A 487 -47.41 61.24 66.43
N ALA A 488 -47.13 59.93 66.55
CA ALA A 488 -47.65 59.10 67.63
C ALA A 488 -46.82 59.24 68.92
N SER A 489 -47.49 59.18 70.07
CA SER A 489 -46.88 59.23 71.41
C SER A 489 -45.97 58.05 71.70
N ASN A 490 -46.20 56.90 71.06
CA ASN A 490 -45.38 55.70 71.14
C ASN A 490 -44.62 55.42 69.83
N TYR A 491 -44.37 56.45 69.01
CA TYR A 491 -43.52 56.35 67.83
C TYR A 491 -42.19 55.66 68.15
N ASN A 492 -41.84 54.66 67.36
CA ASN A 492 -40.58 53.95 67.44
C ASN A 492 -39.72 54.26 66.21
N GLN A 493 -38.65 55.04 66.38
CA GLN A 493 -37.78 55.46 65.28
C GLN A 493 -37.03 54.30 64.59
N VAL A 494 -36.96 53.12 65.22
CA VAL A 494 -36.35 51.93 64.61
C VAL A 494 -37.39 51.00 64.00
N ALA A 495 -38.70 51.25 64.21
CA ALA A 495 -39.75 50.47 63.58
C ALA A 495 -39.86 50.81 62.10
N ASN A 496 -39.98 49.80 61.27
CA ASN A 496 -40.15 49.91 59.81
C ASN A 496 -41.44 49.24 59.31
N VAL A 497 -42.15 48.53 60.17
CA VAL A 497 -43.49 47.98 59.91
C VAL A 497 -44.41 48.39 61.05
N ASP A 498 -45.52 49.04 60.70
CA ASP A 498 -46.55 49.40 61.68
C ASP A 498 -47.28 48.14 62.17
N ASP A 499 -47.28 47.93 63.48
CA ASP A 499 -47.98 46.82 64.13
C ASP A 499 -49.38 47.20 64.60
N GLY A 500 -49.84 48.40 64.24
CA GLY A 500 -51.13 48.95 64.65
C GLY A 500 -51.15 49.37 66.12
N SER A 501 -50.01 49.41 66.80
CA SER A 501 -49.93 49.86 68.19
C SER A 501 -49.91 51.38 68.34
N CYS A 502 -49.86 52.15 67.24
CA CYS A 502 -49.76 53.61 67.29
C CYS A 502 -50.80 54.28 68.17
N ASP A 503 -50.31 55.01 69.16
CA ASP A 503 -51.07 55.80 70.12
C ASP A 503 -50.84 57.28 69.83
N PHE A 504 -51.75 57.88 69.08
CA PHE A 504 -51.69 59.32 68.75
C PHE A 504 -52.22 60.21 69.88
N ASP A 505 -52.71 59.62 70.97
CA ASP A 505 -53.30 60.35 72.07
C ASP A 505 -52.42 60.25 73.31
N GLY A 506 -51.58 61.27 73.52
CA GLY A 506 -50.90 61.47 74.81
C GLY A 506 -51.84 61.61 76.02
N THR A 507 -53.16 61.46 75.87
CA THR A 507 -54.19 61.52 76.92
C THR A 507 -55.40 60.56 76.76
N GLY A 508 -55.35 59.54 75.91
CA GLY A 508 -56.43 58.54 75.80
C GLY A 508 -57.83 59.09 75.46
N THR A 509 -57.90 60.10 74.58
CA THR A 509 -59.17 60.66 74.09
C THR A 509 -59.09 60.83 72.58
N ASN A 510 -59.61 59.82 71.87
CA ASN A 510 -59.71 59.71 70.42
C ASN A 510 -60.09 61.05 69.77
N ASP A 511 -59.14 61.68 69.09
CA ASP A 511 -59.35 62.91 68.31
C ASP A 511 -59.10 62.67 66.81
N CYS A 512 -59.48 61.50 66.28
CA CYS A 512 -59.64 61.30 64.84
C CYS A 512 -60.85 62.15 64.37
N PRO A 513 -60.66 63.32 63.74
CA PRO A 513 -61.77 64.25 63.49
C PRO A 513 -62.76 63.74 62.43
N ALA A 514 -62.40 62.64 61.76
CA ALA A 514 -63.16 61.97 60.73
C ALA A 514 -63.62 60.56 61.14
N ASP A 515 -63.34 60.11 62.38
CA ASP A 515 -64.01 58.98 63.00
C ASP A 515 -65.39 59.50 63.46
N LEU A 516 -66.37 59.36 62.58
CA LEU A 516 -67.68 59.99 62.72
C LEU A 516 -68.64 59.15 63.54
N ASP A 517 -68.39 57.84 63.67
CA ASP A 517 -69.19 56.95 64.49
C ASP A 517 -68.55 56.60 65.85
N GLY A 518 -67.30 57.02 66.07
CA GLY A 518 -66.59 56.98 67.34
C GLY A 518 -66.06 55.58 67.70
N ASP A 519 -65.87 54.72 66.71
CA ASP A 519 -65.40 53.34 66.91
C ASP A 519 -63.88 53.21 67.08
N GLY A 520 -63.16 54.33 66.97
CA GLY A 520 -61.71 54.39 67.13
C GLY A 520 -60.93 54.17 65.85
N SER A 521 -61.59 54.11 64.69
CA SER A 521 -60.96 53.93 63.38
C SER A 521 -61.59 54.89 62.34
N ILE A 522 -60.84 55.29 61.31
CA ILE A 522 -61.41 55.98 60.14
C ILE A 522 -61.54 54.94 59.03
N THR A 523 -62.74 54.41 58.82
CA THR A 523 -63.02 53.34 57.86
C THR A 523 -63.98 53.79 56.76
N THR A 524 -64.33 52.88 55.86
CA THR A 524 -65.39 53.14 54.87
C THR A 524 -66.74 53.40 55.53
N THR A 525 -66.95 52.93 56.76
CA THR A 525 -68.16 53.19 57.55
C THR A 525 -68.27 54.67 57.90
N ASP A 526 -67.18 55.31 58.34
CA ASP A 526 -67.12 56.74 58.60
C ASP A 526 -67.33 57.58 57.35
N LEU A 527 -66.71 57.17 56.24
CA LEU A 527 -66.92 57.83 54.95
C LEU A 527 -68.40 57.75 54.52
N LEU A 528 -69.06 56.61 54.74
CA LEU A 528 -70.49 56.47 54.45
C LEU A 528 -71.34 57.30 55.41
N SER A 529 -70.98 57.40 56.69
CA SER A 529 -71.61 58.27 57.69
C SER A 529 -71.49 59.75 57.33
N PHE A 530 -70.31 60.17 56.84
CA PHE A 530 -70.11 61.51 56.28
C PHE A 530 -71.00 61.74 55.07
N LEU A 531 -70.93 60.86 54.06
CA LEU A 531 -71.67 61.03 52.80
C LEU A 531 -73.19 61.01 53.01
N ALA A 532 -73.69 60.27 54.00
CA ALA A 532 -75.12 60.26 54.35
C ALA A 532 -75.60 61.60 54.93
N SER A 533 -74.71 62.36 55.58
CA SER A 533 -75.02 63.68 56.15
C SER A 533 -74.55 64.85 55.28
N PHE A 534 -73.72 64.58 54.27
CA PHE A 534 -73.13 65.57 53.38
C PHE A 534 -74.21 66.32 52.57
N GLY A 535 -74.35 67.62 52.83
CA GLY A 535 -75.35 68.49 52.18
C GLY A 535 -76.64 68.69 52.98
N ALA A 536 -76.77 68.12 54.18
CA ALA A 536 -77.86 68.45 55.09
C ALA A 536 -77.73 69.88 55.62
N ASN A 537 -78.82 70.65 55.60
CA ASN A 537 -78.84 71.98 56.20
C ASN A 537 -78.99 71.86 57.73
N CYS A 538 -78.01 72.38 58.46
CA CYS A 538 -78.08 72.49 59.92
C CYS A 538 -78.96 73.70 60.29
N LEU A 539 -79.88 73.54 61.24
CA LEU A 539 -80.68 74.65 61.79
C LEU A 539 -79.96 75.36 62.94
#